data_AF-A0A7C0XRK2-F1
#
_entry.id   AF-A0A7C0XRK2-F1
#
_cell.length_a   1.000
_cell.length_b   1.000
_cell.length_c   1.000
_cell.angle_alpha   90.00
_cell.angle_beta   90.00
_cell.angle_gamma   90.00
#
_symmetry.space_group_name_H-M   'P 1'
#
loop_
_entity.id
_entity.type
_entity.pdbx_description
1 polymer ?
#
loop_
_entity_poly.entity_id
_entity_poly.type
_entity_poly.pdbx_seq_one_letter_code
_entity_poly.pdbx_strand_id
1 'polypeptide(L)'
;MMVNSAKMERKSFMFFVLTIVMASLIMGINLKENGIVIERGKHFPIVREPLTGKYNISINNAGIEIVLSRDLANEYEGKFLAVYAYKSNDDLFVILKMVINGKIQISAKEEASFEVKLRNGKVESVTKAGKDVSFYSILKYAKEHNLNYGLQRCLLGKQCAKICPVSAIAEFVADNSQQGRGRIIPRINSASCIKCGLCINRCPTNLIVEK
;
A
#
# COMPACT_ATOMS: atom_id res chain seq x y z
N MET A 1 -48.32 37.14 -34.12
CA MET A 1 -46.88 37.47 -34.11
C MET A 1 -46.21 36.65 -35.19
N MET A 2 -45.84 37.28 -36.32
CA MET A 2 -45.16 36.60 -37.43
C MET A 2 -43.67 36.48 -37.10
N VAL A 3 -43.16 35.25 -37.05
CA VAL A 3 -41.73 34.95 -36.92
C VAL A 3 -41.09 35.28 -38.27
N ASN A 4 -40.23 36.29 -38.30
CA ASN A 4 -39.47 36.66 -39.49
C ASN A 4 -38.33 35.65 -39.66
N SER A 5 -38.47 34.74 -40.63
CA SER A 5 -37.41 33.81 -41.02
C SER A 5 -36.33 34.57 -41.80
N ALA A 6 -35.18 34.80 -41.17
CA ALA A 6 -34.03 35.42 -41.83
C ALA A 6 -33.45 34.47 -42.89
N LYS A 7 -33.77 34.72 -44.16
CA LYS A 7 -33.24 33.98 -45.31
C LYS A 7 -31.79 34.43 -45.57
N MET A 8 -30.83 33.70 -45.03
CA MET A 8 -29.41 33.98 -45.21
C MET A 8 -28.98 33.70 -46.66
N GLU A 9 -28.36 34.67 -47.33
CA GLU A 9 -27.86 34.50 -48.69
C GLU A 9 -26.74 33.45 -48.77
N ARG A 10 -26.69 32.70 -49.89
CA ARG A 10 -25.77 31.57 -50.11
C ARG A 10 -24.29 31.95 -49.94
N LYS A 11 -23.92 33.20 -50.25
CA LYS A 11 -22.56 33.72 -50.05
C LYS A 11 -22.24 33.94 -48.57
N SER A 12 -23.17 34.49 -47.79
CA SER A 12 -23.02 34.63 -46.33
C SER A 12 -22.98 33.29 -45.61
N PHE A 13 -23.78 32.31 -46.06
CA PHE A 13 -23.71 30.95 -45.51
C PHE A 13 -22.35 30.30 -45.79
N MET A 14 -21.81 30.43 -47.01
CA MET A 14 -20.47 29.92 -47.32
C MET A 14 -19.38 30.61 -46.48
N PHE A 15 -19.48 31.91 -46.25
CA PHE A 15 -18.50 32.64 -45.44
C PHE A 15 -18.57 32.22 -43.95
N PHE A 16 -19.78 31.99 -43.44
CA PHE A 16 -19.99 31.49 -42.08
C PHE A 16 -19.45 30.06 -41.90
N VAL A 17 -19.67 29.18 -42.88
CA VAL A 17 -19.09 27.83 -42.86
C VAL A 17 -17.56 27.90 -42.94
N LEU A 18 -16.99 28.75 -43.79
CA LEU A 18 -15.54 28.89 -43.93
C LEU A 18 -14.89 29.41 -42.64
N THR A 19 -15.52 30.37 -41.97
CA THR A 19 -15.02 30.90 -40.69
C THR A 19 -15.07 29.86 -39.57
N ILE A 20 -16.12 29.03 -39.51
CA ILE A 20 -16.19 27.90 -38.55
C ILE A 20 -15.09 26.87 -38.83
N VAL A 21 -14.85 26.53 -40.10
CA VAL A 21 -13.79 25.58 -40.49
C VAL A 21 -12.41 26.13 -40.10
N MET A 22 -12.16 27.42 -40.34
CA MET A 22 -10.90 28.06 -39.95
C MET A 22 -10.73 28.12 -38.43
N ALA A 23 -11.78 28.45 -37.68
CA ALA A 23 -11.73 28.48 -36.21
C ALA A 23 -11.46 27.10 -35.61
N SER A 24 -12.07 26.04 -36.16
CA SER A 24 -11.84 24.66 -35.72
C SER A 24 -10.44 24.14 -36.08
N LEU A 25 -9.89 24.55 -37.23
CA LEU A 25 -8.49 24.30 -37.58
C LEU A 25 -7.52 24.99 -36.60
N ILE A 26 -7.74 26.27 -36.29
CA ILE A 26 -6.90 27.04 -35.35
C ILE A 26 -6.95 26.43 -33.94
N MET A 27 -8.14 26.04 -33.46
CA MET A 27 -8.30 25.40 -32.15
C MET A 27 -7.61 24.02 -32.10
N GLY A 28 -7.68 23.24 -33.19
CA GLY A 28 -6.97 21.97 -33.31
C GLY A 28 -5.45 22.11 -33.29
N ILE A 29 -4.89 23.19 -33.86
CA ILE A 29 -3.45 23.50 -33.81
C ILE A 29 -3.02 23.85 -32.38
N ASN A 30 -3.77 24.71 -31.68
CA ASN A 30 -3.47 25.11 -30.30
C ASN A 30 -3.48 23.94 -29.30
N LEU A 31 -4.34 22.93 -29.51
CA LEU A 31 -4.37 21.72 -28.69
C LEU A 31 -3.14 20.82 -28.90
N LYS A 32 -2.50 20.88 -30.07
CA LYS A 32 -1.34 20.05 -30.40
C LYS A 32 -0.04 20.62 -29.84
N GLU A 33 0.05 21.94 -29.67
CA GLU A 33 1.25 22.61 -29.13
C GLU A 33 1.31 22.58 -27.60
N ASN A 34 0.16 22.60 -26.92
CA ASN A 34 0.10 22.50 -25.47
C ASN A 34 0.04 21.03 -25.03
N GLY A 35 1.11 20.28 -25.29
CA GLY A 35 1.32 19.01 -24.60
C GLY A 35 1.25 19.23 -23.09
N ILE A 36 0.40 18.47 -22.38
CA ILE A 36 0.35 18.55 -20.92
C ILE A 36 1.69 18.05 -20.38
N VAL A 37 2.54 18.98 -19.95
CA VAL A 37 3.78 18.66 -19.25
C VAL A 37 3.38 18.16 -17.87
N ILE A 38 3.36 16.84 -17.69
CA ILE A 38 3.20 16.25 -16.35
C ILE A 38 4.54 16.41 -15.64
N GLU A 39 4.65 17.44 -14.79
CA GLU A 39 5.77 17.53 -13.87
C GLU A 39 5.79 16.29 -12.97
N ARG A 40 6.83 15.47 -13.11
CA ARG A 40 7.07 14.37 -12.17
C ARG A 40 7.47 14.99 -10.84
N GLY A 41 6.86 14.54 -9.75
CA GLY A 41 7.26 14.97 -8.42
C GLY A 41 8.69 14.58 -8.09
N LYS A 42 9.19 15.07 -6.95
CA LYS A 42 10.58 14.85 -6.52
C LYS A 42 10.72 13.76 -5.45
N HIS A 43 9.61 13.12 -5.06
CA HIS A 43 9.59 12.14 -3.97
C HIS A 43 9.87 10.73 -4.49
N PHE A 44 11.01 10.16 -4.11
CA PHE A 44 11.41 8.81 -4.53
C PHE A 44 11.04 7.80 -3.44
N PRO A 45 9.90 7.08 -3.56
CA PRO A 45 9.47 6.16 -2.52
C PRO A 45 10.33 4.90 -2.48
N ILE A 46 10.81 4.55 -1.30
CA ILE A 46 11.49 3.29 -1.01
C ILE A 46 10.81 2.56 0.15
N VAL A 47 10.84 1.23 0.10
CA VAL A 47 10.36 0.38 1.20
C VAL A 47 11.48 0.27 2.23
N ARG A 48 11.20 0.61 3.49
CA ARG A 48 12.19 0.51 4.57
C ARG A 48 12.63 -0.92 4.83
N GLU A 49 13.86 -1.03 5.31
CA GLU A 49 14.47 -2.29 5.75
C GLU A 49 13.63 -3.05 6.79
N PRO A 50 13.78 -4.38 6.86
CA PRO A 50 13.17 -5.22 7.89
C PRO A 50 13.52 -4.75 9.31
N LEU A 51 12.71 -5.14 10.29
CA LEU A 51 12.92 -4.83 11.71
C LEU A 51 13.91 -5.80 12.39
N THR A 52 14.75 -6.48 11.63
CA THR A 52 15.64 -7.53 12.14
C THR A 52 16.59 -6.99 13.21
N GLY A 53 16.70 -7.71 14.32
CA GLY A 53 17.54 -7.31 15.46
C GLY A 53 17.02 -6.12 16.26
N LYS A 54 15.84 -5.57 15.93
CA LYS A 54 15.24 -4.42 16.61
C LYS A 54 14.17 -4.79 17.63
N TYR A 55 13.91 -6.08 17.82
CA TYR A 55 12.96 -6.59 18.80
C TYR A 55 13.28 -8.04 19.16
N ASN A 56 12.79 -8.48 20.32
CA ASN A 56 12.86 -9.86 20.78
C ASN A 56 11.45 -10.41 21.01
N ILE A 57 11.18 -11.64 20.57
CA ILE A 57 9.90 -12.33 20.77
C ILE A 57 10.09 -13.42 21.83
N SER A 58 9.29 -13.35 22.89
CA SER A 58 9.19 -14.33 23.96
C SER A 58 7.81 -14.97 23.95
N ILE A 59 7.74 -16.30 24.09
CA ILE A 59 6.49 -17.07 24.09
C ILE A 59 6.46 -17.87 25.39
N ASN A 60 5.37 -17.77 26.14
CA ASN A 60 5.12 -18.56 27.35
C ASN A 60 3.64 -18.99 27.42
N ASN A 61 3.26 -19.70 28.47
CA ASN A 61 1.89 -20.21 28.61
C ASN A 61 0.81 -19.11 28.70
N ALA A 62 1.17 -17.88 29.08
CA ALA A 62 0.24 -16.75 29.15
C ALA A 62 0.04 -16.06 27.78
N GLY A 63 1.03 -16.14 26.88
CA GLY A 63 0.95 -15.55 25.56
C GLY A 63 2.30 -15.23 24.93
N ILE A 64 2.32 -14.20 24.09
CA ILE A 64 3.49 -13.68 23.40
C ILE A 64 3.79 -12.28 23.93
N GLU A 65 5.06 -12.04 24.26
CA GLU A 65 5.59 -10.70 24.53
C GLU A 65 6.65 -10.37 23.47
N ILE A 66 6.54 -9.19 22.87
CA ILE A 66 7.55 -8.64 21.97
C ILE A 66 8.10 -7.37 22.61
N VAL A 67 9.41 -7.37 22.89
CA VAL A 67 10.12 -6.22 23.46
C VAL A 67 10.88 -5.52 22.35
N LEU A 68 10.61 -4.25 22.14
CA LEU A 68 11.25 -3.44 21.10
C LEU A 68 12.54 -2.81 21.63
N SER A 69 13.50 -2.62 20.73
CA SER A 69 14.65 -1.73 20.95
C SER A 69 14.19 -0.29 21.23
N ARG A 70 15.02 0.49 21.92
CA ARG A 70 14.67 1.85 22.35
C ARG A 70 14.29 2.77 21.18
N ASP A 71 15.04 2.70 20.07
CA ASP A 71 14.77 3.48 18.86
C ASP A 71 13.42 3.10 18.23
N LEU A 72 13.13 1.80 18.17
CA LEU A 72 11.87 1.32 17.60
C LEU A 72 10.68 1.62 18.52
N ALA A 73 10.85 1.50 19.83
CA ALA A 73 9.84 1.87 20.83
C ALA A 73 9.48 3.36 20.70
N ASN A 74 10.48 4.25 20.68
CA ASN A 74 10.26 5.69 20.52
C ASN A 74 9.52 6.02 19.21
N GLU A 75 9.81 5.31 18.12
CA GLU A 75 9.15 5.55 16.84
C GLU A 75 7.68 5.10 16.84
N TYR A 76 7.38 3.98 17.49
CA TYR A 76 6.09 3.28 17.39
C TYR A 76 5.21 3.32 18.63
N GLU A 77 5.63 3.97 19.72
CA GLU A 77 4.81 4.13 20.93
C GLU A 77 3.42 4.69 20.60
N GLY A 78 2.37 4.04 21.09
CA GLY A 78 0.97 4.39 20.81
C GLY A 78 0.51 4.11 19.36
N LYS A 79 1.35 3.48 18.52
CA LYS A 79 1.03 3.12 17.13
C LYS A 79 0.87 1.62 16.97
N PHE A 80 0.13 1.22 15.94
CA PHE A 80 -0.01 -0.18 15.57
C PHE A 80 1.21 -0.68 14.78
N LEU A 81 1.63 -1.90 15.13
CA LEU A 81 2.46 -2.76 14.29
C LEU A 81 1.73 -4.07 14.03
N ALA A 82 2.15 -4.79 13.00
CA ALA A 82 1.61 -6.09 12.65
C ALA A 82 2.59 -7.18 13.10
N VAL A 83 2.10 -8.10 13.92
CA VAL A 83 2.82 -9.34 14.22
C VAL A 83 2.30 -10.40 13.27
N TYR A 84 3.21 -11.11 12.60
CA TYR A 84 2.86 -12.12 11.61
C TYR A 84 3.47 -13.47 11.93
N ALA A 85 2.81 -14.53 11.49
CA ALA A 85 3.29 -15.90 11.56
C ALA A 85 2.73 -16.74 10.41
N TYR A 86 3.57 -17.61 9.86
CA TYR A 86 3.18 -18.52 8.79
C TYR A 86 2.70 -19.86 9.34
N LYS A 87 1.65 -20.42 8.74
CA LYS A 87 1.18 -21.80 8.99
C LYS A 87 1.61 -22.77 7.88
N SER A 88 1.83 -22.25 6.68
CA SER A 88 2.41 -22.94 5.52
C SER A 88 3.17 -21.90 4.69
N ASN A 89 3.80 -22.25 3.57
CA ASN A 89 4.43 -21.23 2.70
C ASN A 89 3.43 -20.24 2.10
N ASP A 90 2.16 -20.63 1.99
CA ASP A 90 1.11 -19.86 1.34
C ASP A 90 0.10 -19.26 2.33
N ASP A 91 0.17 -19.63 3.61
CA ASP A 91 -0.76 -19.17 4.65
C ASP A 91 -0.05 -18.33 5.71
N LEU A 92 -0.30 -17.02 5.69
CA LEU A 92 0.20 -16.06 6.66
C LEU A 92 -0.95 -15.53 7.51
N PHE A 93 -0.78 -15.52 8.82
CA PHE A 93 -1.70 -14.88 9.75
C PHE A 93 -1.06 -13.65 10.36
N VAL A 94 -1.88 -12.63 10.62
CA VAL A 94 -1.43 -11.36 11.18
C VAL A 94 -2.36 -10.91 12.30
N ILE A 95 -1.79 -10.42 13.38
CA ILE A 95 -2.50 -9.69 14.42
C ILE A 95 -1.98 -8.25 14.51
N LEU A 96 -2.88 -7.28 14.52
CA LEU A 96 -2.53 -5.88 14.72
C LEU A 96 -2.52 -5.55 16.20
N LYS A 97 -1.42 -5.00 16.69
CA LYS A 97 -1.28 -4.62 18.10
C LYS A 97 -0.64 -3.24 18.23
N MET A 98 -1.13 -2.50 19.21
CA MET A 98 -0.52 -1.24 19.61
C MET A 98 0.75 -1.51 20.40
N VAL A 99 1.78 -0.70 20.17
CA VAL A 99 2.97 -0.66 21.02
C VAL A 99 2.65 0.17 22.26
N ILE A 100 2.86 -0.42 23.44
CA ILE A 100 2.63 0.22 24.74
C ILE A 100 3.87 -0.01 25.59
N ASN A 101 4.48 1.07 26.06
CA ASN A 101 5.72 1.08 26.85
C ASN A 101 6.84 0.27 26.17
N GLY A 102 7.01 0.44 24.86
CA GLY A 102 8.00 -0.29 24.07
C GLY A 102 7.76 -1.81 23.94
N LYS A 103 6.53 -2.26 24.23
CA LYS A 103 6.16 -3.68 24.16
C LYS A 103 4.91 -3.91 23.33
N ILE A 104 4.80 -5.12 22.80
CA ILE A 104 3.56 -5.68 22.25
C ILE A 104 3.24 -6.95 23.03
N GLN A 105 2.03 -7.05 23.55
CA GLN A 105 1.56 -8.21 24.30
C GLN A 105 0.32 -8.82 23.62
N ILE A 106 0.38 -10.13 23.38
CA ILE A 106 -0.72 -10.90 22.77
C ILE A 106 -1.03 -12.06 23.71
N SER A 107 -2.24 -12.11 24.26
CA SER A 107 -2.65 -13.23 25.11
C SER A 107 -2.83 -14.52 24.32
N ALA A 108 -2.73 -15.68 24.98
CA ALA A 108 -2.92 -16.99 24.33
C ALA A 108 -4.31 -17.17 23.67
N LYS A 109 -5.31 -16.39 24.10
CA LYS A 109 -6.69 -16.45 23.61
C LYS A 109 -7.00 -15.43 22.51
N GLU A 110 -6.07 -14.50 22.22
CA GLU A 110 -6.32 -13.50 21.18
C GLU A 110 -6.32 -14.14 19.78
N GLU A 111 -7.33 -13.75 19.00
CA GLU A 111 -7.52 -14.19 17.63
C GLU A 111 -6.64 -13.38 16.67
N ALA A 112 -6.23 -14.00 15.57
CA ALA A 112 -5.60 -13.28 14.47
C ALA A 112 -6.56 -12.20 13.92
N SER A 113 -6.01 -11.06 13.49
CA SER A 113 -6.80 -10.01 12.83
C SER A 113 -7.09 -10.37 11.37
N PHE A 114 -6.09 -10.91 10.68
CA PHE A 114 -6.15 -11.23 9.26
C PHE A 114 -5.57 -12.59 8.95
N GLU A 115 -6.14 -13.23 7.95
CA GLU A 115 -5.54 -14.30 7.18
C GLU A 115 -5.13 -13.75 5.81
N VAL A 116 -3.94 -14.13 5.36
CA VAL A 116 -3.36 -13.69 4.10
C VAL A 116 -2.97 -14.93 3.32
N LYS A 117 -3.64 -15.13 2.18
CA LYS A 117 -3.27 -16.17 1.23
C LYS A 117 -2.23 -15.63 0.26
N LEU A 118 -1.14 -16.36 0.12
CA LEU A 118 -0.10 -16.11 -0.84
C LEU A 118 -0.19 -17.14 -1.97
N ARG A 119 0.22 -16.73 -3.16
CA ARG A 119 0.42 -17.62 -4.30
C ARG A 119 1.73 -17.24 -4.96
N ASN A 120 2.69 -18.15 -4.95
CA ASN A 120 4.05 -17.88 -5.45
C ASN A 120 4.68 -16.63 -4.78
N GLY A 121 4.45 -16.45 -3.48
CA GLY A 121 4.95 -15.30 -2.71
C GLY A 121 4.23 -13.97 -2.96
N LYS A 122 3.20 -13.93 -3.83
CA LYS A 122 2.34 -12.75 -4.02
C LYS A 122 1.10 -12.84 -3.15
N VAL A 123 0.69 -11.73 -2.55
CA VAL A 123 -0.57 -11.63 -1.79
C VAL A 123 -1.75 -11.77 -2.74
N GLU A 124 -2.43 -12.91 -2.67
CA GLU A 124 -3.64 -13.19 -3.45
C GLU A 124 -4.87 -12.59 -2.76
N SER A 125 -5.00 -12.81 -1.44
CA SER A 125 -6.11 -12.26 -0.66
C SER A 125 -5.70 -11.88 0.76
N VAL A 126 -6.45 -10.95 1.34
CA VAL A 126 -6.39 -10.58 2.75
C VAL A 126 -7.82 -10.60 3.25
N THR A 127 -8.12 -11.52 4.16
CA THR A 127 -9.45 -11.68 4.77
C THR A 127 -9.36 -11.47 6.26
N LYS A 128 -10.48 -11.14 6.90
CA LYS A 128 -10.57 -11.24 8.36
C LYS A 128 -10.35 -12.71 8.73
N ALA A 129 -9.48 -12.97 9.70
CA ALA A 129 -9.30 -14.35 10.17
C ALA A 129 -10.63 -14.88 10.73
N GLY A 130 -10.84 -16.20 10.63
CA GLY A 130 -11.99 -16.85 11.24
C GLY A 130 -12.04 -16.60 12.75
N LYS A 131 -13.25 -16.60 13.31
CA LYS A 131 -13.44 -16.67 14.77
C LYS A 131 -12.74 -17.93 15.30
N ASP A 132 -12.19 -17.85 16.50
CA ASP A 132 -11.45 -18.92 17.19
C ASP A 132 -10.06 -19.28 16.62
N VAL A 133 -9.51 -18.48 15.70
CA VAL A 133 -8.14 -18.66 15.20
C VAL A 133 -7.13 -17.99 16.15
N SER A 134 -6.70 -18.71 17.18
CA SER A 134 -5.68 -18.24 18.13
C SER A 134 -4.36 -17.90 17.44
N PHE A 135 -3.95 -16.62 17.50
CA PHE A 135 -2.68 -16.19 16.94
C PHE A 135 -1.49 -16.81 17.68
N TYR A 136 -1.62 -17.02 18.99
CA TYR A 136 -0.63 -17.70 19.81
C TYR A 136 -0.29 -19.09 19.27
N SER A 137 -1.32 -19.90 18.97
CA SER A 137 -1.14 -21.25 18.43
C SER A 137 -0.43 -21.24 17.08
N ILE A 138 -0.74 -20.26 16.22
CA ILE A 138 -0.10 -20.13 14.90
C ILE A 138 1.38 -19.76 15.05
N LEU A 139 1.72 -18.78 15.88
CA LEU A 139 3.10 -18.37 16.07
C LEU A 139 3.92 -19.47 16.74
N LYS A 140 3.35 -20.18 17.72
CA LYS A 140 3.98 -21.36 18.33
C LYS A 140 4.24 -22.45 17.29
N TYR A 141 3.25 -22.77 16.46
CA TYR A 141 3.40 -23.72 15.35
C TYR A 141 4.52 -23.30 14.39
N ALA A 142 4.54 -22.02 13.99
CA ALA A 142 5.56 -21.48 13.09
C ALA A 142 6.97 -21.67 13.66
N LYS A 143 7.14 -21.40 14.96
CA LYS A 143 8.42 -21.61 15.66
C LYS A 143 8.82 -23.08 15.69
N GLU A 144 7.91 -23.99 16.02
CA GLU A 144 8.17 -25.44 16.11
C GLU A 144 8.54 -26.06 14.76
N HIS A 145 8.02 -25.50 13.66
CA HIS A 145 8.23 -26.00 12.30
C HIS A 145 9.24 -25.17 11.49
N ASN A 146 9.98 -24.27 12.12
CA ASN A 146 10.94 -23.37 11.47
C ASN A 146 10.35 -22.54 10.31
N LEU A 147 9.07 -22.17 10.41
CA LEU A 147 8.42 -21.25 9.49
C LEU A 147 8.71 -19.79 9.87
N ASN A 148 8.46 -18.88 8.93
CA ASN A 148 8.66 -17.46 9.15
C ASN A 148 7.63 -16.90 10.15
N TYR A 149 8.09 -16.00 11.02
CA TYR A 149 7.25 -15.18 11.90
C TYR A 149 8.04 -13.94 12.32
N GLY A 150 7.36 -12.88 12.73
CA GLY A 150 8.03 -11.65 13.11
C GLY A 150 7.13 -10.44 13.24
N LEU A 151 7.77 -9.27 13.22
CA LEU A 151 7.13 -7.96 13.31
C LEU A 151 7.31 -7.21 11.99
N GLN A 152 6.24 -6.59 11.49
CA GLN A 152 6.26 -5.82 10.25
C GLN A 152 5.52 -4.49 10.38
N ARG A 153 5.91 -3.52 9.52
CA ARG A 153 5.25 -2.22 9.42
C ARG A 153 3.98 -2.29 8.56
N CYS A 154 3.88 -3.22 7.60
CA CYS A 154 2.68 -3.30 6.75
C CYS A 154 1.47 -3.78 7.57
N LEU A 155 0.47 -2.92 7.71
CA LEU A 155 -0.78 -3.24 8.41
C LEU A 155 -1.84 -3.89 7.49
N LEU A 156 -1.45 -4.28 6.27
CA LEU A 156 -2.30 -4.94 5.26
C LEU A 156 -3.54 -4.13 4.78
N GLY A 157 -3.69 -2.86 5.19
CA GLY A 157 -4.79 -2.01 4.75
C GLY A 157 -4.72 -1.53 3.29
N LYS A 158 -3.60 -1.80 2.59
CA LYS A 158 -3.33 -1.44 1.18
C LYS A 158 -3.52 0.05 0.84
N GLN A 159 -3.36 0.95 1.82
CA GLN A 159 -3.58 2.39 1.64
C GLN A 159 -2.67 3.02 0.58
N CYS A 160 -1.40 2.57 0.49
CA CYS A 160 -0.46 3.06 -0.52
C CYS A 160 -0.88 2.71 -1.96
N ALA A 161 -1.55 1.58 -2.17
CA ALA A 161 -2.12 1.22 -3.46
C ALA A 161 -3.35 2.09 -3.77
N LYS A 162 -4.28 2.22 -2.81
CA LYS A 162 -5.51 3.00 -2.97
C LYS A 162 -5.27 4.48 -3.29
N ILE A 163 -4.25 5.08 -2.70
CA ILE A 163 -3.94 6.51 -2.86
C ILE A 163 -3.04 6.79 -4.08
N CYS A 164 -2.50 5.76 -4.74
CA CYS A 164 -1.59 5.96 -5.87
C CYS A 164 -2.40 6.39 -7.11
N PRO A 165 -2.22 7.62 -7.63
CA PRO A 165 -3.03 8.13 -8.74
C PRO A 165 -2.75 7.43 -10.08
N VAL A 166 -1.61 6.74 -10.17
CA VAL A 166 -1.12 6.07 -11.39
C VAL A 166 -0.98 4.56 -11.20
N SER A 167 -1.53 4.01 -10.10
CA SER A 167 -1.51 2.58 -9.79
C SER A 167 -0.11 1.93 -9.86
N ALA A 168 0.95 2.70 -9.55
CA ALA A 168 2.33 2.19 -9.53
C ALA A 168 2.57 1.17 -8.41
N ILE A 169 1.63 1.02 -7.46
CA ILE A 169 1.63 0.01 -6.40
C ILE A 169 0.35 -0.82 -6.54
N ALA A 170 0.45 -1.96 -7.22
CA ALA A 170 -0.68 -2.87 -7.42
C ALA A 170 -0.51 -4.21 -6.69
N GLU A 171 0.73 -4.65 -6.51
CA GLU A 171 1.05 -5.95 -5.91
C GLU A 171 1.70 -5.80 -4.53
N PHE A 172 1.38 -6.74 -3.64
CA PHE A 172 2.07 -6.95 -2.37
C PHE A 172 2.68 -8.34 -2.39
N VAL A 173 3.88 -8.47 -1.83
CA VAL A 173 4.65 -9.73 -1.86
C VAL A 173 5.26 -10.02 -0.50
N ALA A 174 5.52 -11.30 -0.25
CA ALA A 174 6.43 -11.71 0.81
C ALA A 174 7.87 -11.30 0.45
N ASP A 175 8.55 -10.66 1.39
CA ASP A 175 9.95 -10.26 1.28
C ASP A 175 10.84 -11.51 1.45
N ASN A 176 11.26 -12.07 0.33
CA ASN A 176 12.08 -13.29 0.26
C ASN A 176 13.58 -13.00 0.45
N SER A 177 13.98 -11.76 0.78
CA SER A 177 15.36 -11.48 1.17
C SER A 177 15.70 -12.22 2.47
N GLN A 178 16.98 -12.54 2.69
CA GLN A 178 17.42 -13.23 3.91
C GLN A 178 16.96 -12.52 5.19
N GLN A 179 16.95 -11.18 5.18
CA GLN A 179 16.53 -10.35 6.30
C GLN A 179 15.02 -10.08 6.32
N GLY A 180 14.32 -10.22 5.19
CA GLY A 180 12.89 -9.94 5.02
C GLY A 180 11.99 -10.92 5.76
N ARG A 181 12.43 -12.17 5.88
CA ARG A 181 11.74 -13.25 6.64
C ARG A 181 10.24 -13.33 6.34
N GLY A 182 9.85 -13.14 5.07
CA GLY A 182 8.47 -13.26 4.61
C GLY A 182 7.53 -12.12 5.04
N ARG A 183 8.04 -11.01 5.59
CA ARG A 183 7.16 -9.84 5.85
C ARG A 183 6.51 -9.38 4.55
N ILE A 184 5.30 -8.83 4.62
CA ILE A 184 4.60 -8.31 3.45
C ILE A 184 5.08 -6.90 3.11
N ILE A 185 5.47 -6.68 1.86
CA ILE A 185 5.90 -5.40 1.31
C ILE A 185 5.15 -5.05 0.01
N PRO A 186 4.88 -3.77 -0.27
CA PRO A 186 4.37 -3.34 -1.56
C PRO A 186 5.46 -3.39 -2.63
N ARG A 187 5.12 -3.84 -3.84
CA ARG A 187 5.98 -3.65 -5.03
C ARG A 187 5.66 -2.31 -5.69
N ILE A 188 6.69 -1.49 -5.86
CA ILE A 188 6.59 -0.17 -6.50
C ILE A 188 7.17 -0.28 -7.91
N ASN A 189 6.35 -0.04 -8.93
CA ASN A 189 6.83 0.08 -10.31
C ASN A 189 7.43 1.47 -10.54
N SER A 190 8.76 1.54 -10.59
CA SER A 190 9.50 2.78 -10.78
C SER A 190 9.27 3.43 -12.15
N ALA A 191 8.92 2.66 -13.18
CA ALA A 191 8.64 3.19 -14.52
C ALA A 191 7.32 3.95 -14.57
N SER A 192 6.29 3.48 -13.85
CA SER A 192 4.98 4.13 -13.76
C SER A 192 4.90 5.20 -12.68
N CYS A 193 5.81 5.20 -11.70
CA CYS A 193 5.75 6.12 -10.56
C CYS A 193 6.02 7.58 -10.98
N ILE A 194 5.05 8.46 -10.71
CA ILE A 194 5.18 9.91 -10.93
C ILE A 194 5.78 10.67 -9.74
N LYS A 195 6.25 9.96 -8.71
CA LYS A 195 7.00 10.54 -7.57
C LYS A 195 6.24 11.64 -6.79
N CYS A 196 4.92 11.48 -6.65
CA CYS A 196 4.06 12.45 -5.98
C CYS A 196 4.09 12.41 -4.44
N GLY A 197 4.72 11.40 -3.83
CA GLY A 197 4.90 11.32 -2.38
C GLY A 197 3.66 10.90 -1.55
N LEU A 198 2.49 10.71 -2.17
CA LEU A 198 1.25 10.36 -1.45
C LEU A 198 1.37 9.05 -0.64
N CYS A 199 2.04 8.04 -1.19
CA CYS A 199 2.24 6.76 -0.50
C CYS A 199 3.17 6.87 0.72
N ILE A 200 4.10 7.83 0.73
CA ILE A 200 4.97 8.15 1.86
C ILE A 200 4.13 8.82 2.95
N ASN A 201 3.45 9.91 2.61
CA ASN A 201 2.71 10.75 3.56
C ASN A 201 1.49 10.06 4.18
N ARG A 202 0.92 9.05 3.51
CA ARG A 202 -0.28 8.34 3.98
C ARG A 202 0.02 6.97 4.59
N CYS A 203 1.28 6.54 4.64
CA CYS A 203 1.62 5.28 5.29
C CYS A 203 1.58 5.44 6.82
N PRO A 204 0.66 4.77 7.54
CA PRO A 204 0.49 4.99 8.99
C PRO A 204 1.71 4.55 9.83
N THR A 205 2.56 3.69 9.26
CA THR A 205 3.70 3.07 9.94
C THR A 205 5.04 3.46 9.32
N ASN A 206 5.05 4.42 8.39
CA ASN A 206 6.25 4.83 7.67
C ASN A 206 6.98 3.64 7.01
N LEU A 207 6.26 2.64 6.48
CA LEU A 207 6.89 1.54 5.73
C LEU A 207 7.53 2.05 4.44
N ILE A 208 6.87 2.99 3.76
CA ILE A 208 7.39 3.65 2.57
C ILE A 208 7.88 5.03 3.00
N VAL A 209 9.12 5.35 2.67
CA VAL A 209 9.77 6.64 2.97
C VAL A 209 10.42 7.21 1.72
N GLU A 210 10.81 8.48 1.79
CA GLU A 210 11.63 9.11 0.77
C GLU A 210 13.08 8.61 0.87
N LYS A 211 13.70 8.37 -0.29
CA LYS A 211 15.11 7.97 -0.40
C LYS A 211 16.06 9.13 -0.16
#